data_AF-A0A3M2G6B2-F1
#
_entry.id   AF-A0A3M2G6B2-F1
#
_cell.length_a   1.000
_cell.length_b   1.000
_cell.length_c   1.000
_cell.angle_alpha   90.00
_cell.angle_beta   90.00
_cell.angle_gamma   90.00
#
_symmetry.space_group_name_H-M   'P 1'
#
loop_
_entity.id
_entity.type
_entity.pdbx_description
1 polymer ?
#
loop_
_entity_poly.entity_id
_entity_poly.type
_entity_poly.pdbx_seq_one_letter_code
_entity_poly.pdbx_strand_id
1 'polypeptide(L)'
;MEYDFWVASMNDVTLYTRERNAAELSITAFEDTDGNTHYIEILLLDRLPDTLYNHPLTLMFDLPLSWVAKSSSLYRGDTRIGQYYHESLSSFHLSIPPDGIVYRLVLDEDM
;
A
#
# COMPACT_ATOMS: atom_id res chain seq x y z
N MET A 1 -22.50 -2.25 10.45
CA MET A 1 -22.68 -1.05 9.61
C MET A 1 -21.28 -0.53 9.39
N GLU A 2 -20.72 -0.79 8.22
CA GLU A 2 -19.43 -0.23 7.84
C GLU A 2 -19.71 1.24 7.49
N TYR A 3 -19.02 2.15 8.16
CA TYR A 3 -19.26 3.58 8.00
C TYR A 3 -18.52 4.08 6.75
N ASP A 4 -19.24 4.64 5.78
CA ASP A 4 -18.69 5.25 4.55
C ASP A 4 -18.12 6.67 4.81
N PHE A 5 -17.60 6.92 6.01
CA PHE A 5 -17.03 8.21 6.39
C PHE A 5 -15.92 8.04 7.43
N TRP A 6 -14.87 8.85 7.28
CA TRP A 6 -13.78 8.92 8.23
C TRP A 6 -14.12 9.89 9.37
N VAL A 7 -14.26 9.37 10.60
CA VAL A 7 -14.43 10.19 11.81
C VAL A 7 -13.07 10.68 12.28
N ALA A 8 -12.80 11.97 12.09
CA ALA A 8 -11.52 12.58 12.42
C ALA A 8 -11.70 14.00 12.97
N SER A 9 -10.75 14.47 13.78
CA SER A 9 -10.72 15.88 14.19
C SER A 9 -10.27 16.76 13.03
N MET A 10 -10.58 18.06 13.07
CA MET A 10 -10.06 18.99 12.06
C MET A 10 -8.52 19.05 12.04
N ASN A 11 -7.88 18.78 13.18
CA ASN A 11 -6.43 18.69 13.23
C ASN A 11 -5.94 17.49 12.40
N ASP A 12 -6.50 16.31 12.60
CA ASP A 12 -6.11 15.09 11.88
C ASP A 12 -6.35 15.23 10.37
N VAL A 13 -7.48 15.83 9.98
CA VAL A 13 -7.79 16.12 8.56
C VAL A 13 -6.76 17.08 7.96
N THR A 14 -6.34 18.10 8.72
CA THR A 14 -5.33 19.07 8.28
C THR A 14 -3.97 18.40 8.11
N LEU A 15 -3.56 17.58 9.07
CA LEU A 15 -2.29 16.83 9.01
C LEU A 15 -2.29 15.86 7.83
N TYR A 16 -3.32 15.04 7.70
CA TYR A 16 -3.49 14.09 6.59
C TYR A 16 -3.45 14.78 5.23
N THR A 17 -4.14 15.91 5.07
CA THR A 17 -4.14 16.66 3.80
C THR A 17 -2.75 17.17 3.45
N ARG A 18 -1.98 17.60 4.46
CA ARG A 18 -0.60 18.07 4.26
C ARG A 18 0.34 16.93 3.88
N GLU A 19 0.22 15.77 4.54
CA GLU A 19 0.98 14.56 4.22
C GLU A 19 0.68 14.11 2.79
N ARG A 20 -0.59 13.96 2.45
CA ARG A 20 -1.03 13.60 1.10
C ARG A 20 -0.48 14.52 0.02
N ASN A 21 -0.42 15.83 0.28
CA ASN A 21 0.08 16.80 -0.68
C ASN A 21 1.62 16.81 -0.80
N ALA A 22 2.33 16.37 0.23
CA ALA A 22 3.79 16.27 0.24
C ALA A 22 4.30 14.89 -0.19
N ALA A 23 3.44 13.86 -0.15
CA ALA A 23 3.80 12.49 -0.43
C ALA A 23 4.26 12.28 -1.88
N GLU A 24 5.43 11.65 -2.01
CA GLU A 24 6.00 11.07 -3.20
C GLU A 24 5.73 9.55 -3.16
N LEU A 25 5.13 9.02 -4.22
CA LEU A 25 4.78 7.60 -4.35
C LEU A 25 5.58 6.97 -5.50
N SER A 26 6.18 5.81 -5.24
CA SER A 26 6.73 4.93 -6.26
C SER A 26 6.13 3.53 -6.09
N ILE A 27 5.58 2.98 -7.18
CA ILE A 27 5.10 1.61 -7.26
C ILE A 27 5.82 0.94 -8.42
N THR A 28 6.48 -0.18 -8.17
CA THR A 28 7.27 -0.89 -9.19
C THR A 28 6.99 -2.39 -9.10
N ALA A 29 6.51 -2.96 -10.20
CA ALA A 29 6.33 -4.39 -10.34
C ALA A 29 7.65 -5.05 -10.76
N PHE A 30 7.99 -6.17 -10.15
CA PHE A 30 9.16 -6.97 -10.47
C PHE A 30 8.71 -8.31 -11.05
N GLU A 31 9.14 -8.58 -12.26
CA GLU A 31 8.77 -9.75 -13.05
C GLU A 31 9.87 -10.80 -13.02
N ASP A 32 9.47 -12.07 -13.12
CA ASP A 32 10.38 -13.17 -13.38
C ASP A 32 10.84 -13.21 -14.86
N THR A 33 11.65 -14.20 -15.21
CA THR A 33 12.15 -14.37 -16.59
C THR A 33 11.06 -14.68 -17.62
N ASP A 34 9.90 -15.15 -17.16
CA ASP A 34 8.75 -15.51 -17.99
C ASP A 34 7.75 -14.34 -18.11
N GLY A 35 8.05 -13.19 -17.48
CA GLY A 35 7.20 -11.99 -17.51
C GLY A 35 6.07 -12.00 -16.49
N ASN A 36 6.07 -12.91 -15.52
CA ASN A 36 5.08 -12.93 -14.44
C ASN A 36 5.54 -12.04 -13.29
N THR A 37 4.69 -11.12 -12.84
CA THR A 37 4.96 -10.30 -11.66
C THR A 37 5.07 -11.18 -10.40
N HIS A 38 6.27 -11.25 -9.83
CA HIS A 38 6.58 -11.99 -8.61
C HIS A 38 6.25 -11.16 -7.36
N TYR A 39 6.62 -9.87 -7.36
CA TYR A 39 6.29 -8.93 -6.29
C TYR A 39 6.17 -7.49 -6.78
N ILE A 40 5.56 -6.64 -5.96
CA ILE A 40 5.43 -5.20 -6.18
C ILE A 40 6.11 -4.49 -5.01
N GLU A 41 7.04 -3.60 -5.30
CA GLU A 41 7.61 -2.68 -4.30
C GLU A 41 6.84 -1.37 -4.31
N ILE A 42 6.57 -0.88 -3.11
CA ILE A 42 5.81 0.34 -2.84
C ILE A 42 6.67 1.17 -1.90
N LEU A 43 7.00 2.38 -2.32
CA LEU A 43 7.69 3.38 -1.51
C LEU A 43 6.81 4.62 -1.42
N LEU A 44 6.55 5.05 -0.18
CA LEU A 44 5.80 6.26 0.11
C LEU A 44 6.62 7.13 1.07
N LEU A 45 6.84 8.39 0.72
CA LEU A 45 7.66 9.32 1.48
C LEU A 45 7.12 10.74 1.36
N ASP A 46 6.97 11.49 2.46
CA ASP A 46 6.52 12.89 2.41
C ASP A 46 7.58 13.93 2.83
N ARG A 47 8.74 13.49 3.35
CA ARG A 47 9.82 14.32 3.92
C ARG A 47 9.35 15.29 5.02
N LEU A 48 8.23 15.00 5.68
CA LEU A 48 7.74 15.76 6.82
C LEU A 48 8.26 15.13 8.14
N PRO A 49 8.18 15.84 9.28
CA PRO A 49 8.58 15.25 10.56
C PRO A 49 7.58 14.19 11.07
N ASP A 50 8.00 12.92 11.13
CA ASP A 50 7.20 11.77 11.60
C ASP A 50 6.61 11.92 13.01
N THR A 51 7.19 12.78 13.86
CA THR A 51 6.64 13.08 15.19
C THR A 51 5.27 13.76 15.13
N LEU A 52 4.92 14.34 13.98
CA LEU A 52 3.67 15.06 13.73
C LEU A 52 2.91 14.53 12.49
N TYR A 53 3.64 14.01 11.50
CA TYR A 53 3.13 13.60 10.21
C TYR A 53 3.48 12.12 9.97
N ASN A 54 2.58 11.22 10.34
CA ASN A 54 2.75 9.78 10.09
C ASN A 54 1.40 9.07 9.96
N HIS A 55 0.39 9.78 9.43
CA HIS A 55 -0.91 9.19 9.18
C HIS A 55 -0.81 8.22 7.99
N PRO A 56 -1.33 6.99 8.11
CA PRO A 56 -1.41 6.09 6.96
C PRO A 56 -2.17 6.75 5.81
N LEU A 57 -1.55 6.81 4.63
CA LEU A 57 -2.18 7.30 3.42
C LEU A 57 -2.74 6.12 2.63
N THR A 58 -3.97 6.25 2.14
CA THR A 58 -4.60 5.24 1.29
C THR A 58 -4.11 5.39 -0.14
N LEU A 59 -3.45 4.34 -0.63
CA LEU A 59 -3.03 4.15 -2.01
C LEU A 59 -4.11 3.35 -2.75
N MET A 60 -4.29 3.68 -4.03
CA MET A 60 -5.15 2.94 -4.94
C MET A 60 -4.35 2.65 -6.21
N PHE A 61 -4.18 1.37 -6.54
CA PHE A 61 -3.47 0.95 -7.75
C PHE A 61 -3.99 -0.41 -8.24
N ASP A 62 -3.74 -0.70 -9.51
CA ASP A 62 -4.18 -1.96 -10.10
C ASP A 62 -3.15 -3.06 -9.87
N LEU A 63 -3.63 -4.28 -9.61
CA LEU A 63 -2.80 -5.47 -9.49
C LEU A 63 -2.66 -6.18 -10.84
N PRO A 64 -1.59 -6.97 -11.03
CA PRO A 64 -1.46 -7.84 -12.19
C PRO A 64 -2.66 -8.78 -12.33
N LEU A 65 -3.14 -9.00 -13.56
CA LEU A 65 -4.25 -9.91 -13.85
C LEU A 65 -4.01 -11.32 -13.30
N SER A 66 -2.76 -11.77 -13.27
CA SER A 66 -2.34 -13.08 -12.78
C SER A 66 -2.50 -13.28 -11.27
N TRP A 67 -2.76 -12.21 -10.53
CA TRP A 67 -2.97 -12.22 -9.09
C TRP A 67 -4.45 -12.37 -8.69
N VAL A 68 -5.37 -12.30 -9.66
CA VAL A 68 -6.81 -12.50 -9.40
C VAL A 68 -7.06 -13.91 -8.86
N ALA A 69 -7.95 -13.99 -7.88
CA ALA A 69 -8.31 -15.17 -7.11
C ALA A 69 -7.14 -15.80 -6.34
N LYS A 70 -6.06 -15.04 -6.10
CA LYS A 70 -4.89 -15.45 -5.31
C LYS A 70 -4.71 -14.58 -4.08
N SER A 71 -3.88 -15.05 -3.16
CA SER A 71 -3.48 -14.30 -1.98
C SER A 71 -2.11 -13.65 -2.19
N SER A 72 -1.87 -12.53 -1.51
CA SER A 72 -0.54 -11.91 -1.42
C SER A 72 -0.25 -11.49 0.01
N SER A 73 1.01 -11.56 0.40
CA SER A 73 1.52 -11.10 1.68
C SER A 73 2.22 -9.75 1.55
N LEU A 74 1.93 -8.83 2.47
CA LEU A 74 2.59 -7.52 2.55
C LEU A 74 3.70 -7.55 3.60
N TYR A 75 4.87 -7.09 3.20
CA TYR A 75 6.06 -6.96 4.03
C TYR A 75 6.46 -5.50 4.16
N ARG A 76 6.95 -5.12 5.34
CA ARG A 76 7.64 -3.85 5.61
C ARG A 76 9.08 -4.21 6.00
N GLY A 77 10.03 -3.95 5.10
CA GLY A 77 11.33 -4.61 5.19
C GLY A 77 11.17 -6.15 5.18
N ASP A 78 11.75 -6.82 6.16
CA ASP A 78 11.68 -8.30 6.28
C ASP A 78 10.49 -8.80 7.12
N THR A 79 9.65 -7.90 7.64
CA THR A 79 8.54 -8.26 8.52
C THR A 79 7.23 -8.33 7.75
N ARG A 80 6.54 -9.47 7.79
CA ARG A 80 5.17 -9.62 7.27
C ARG A 80 4.19 -8.86 8.16
N ILE A 81 3.40 -7.97 7.56
CA ILE A 81 2.44 -7.10 8.26
C ILE A 81 1.00 -7.25 7.77
N GLY A 82 0.76 -7.99 6.69
CA GLY A 82 -0.60 -8.19 6.17
C GLY A 82 -0.72 -9.33 5.16
N GLN A 83 -1.96 -9.73 4.90
CA GLN A 83 -2.33 -10.68 3.85
C GLN A 83 -3.62 -10.21 3.19
N TYR A 84 -3.71 -10.35 1.87
CA TYR A 84 -4.82 -9.87 1.06
C TYR A 84 -5.22 -10.94 0.07
N TYR A 85 -6.53 -11.18 -0.07
CA TYR A 85 -7.10 -12.02 -1.11
C TYR A 85 -7.72 -11.14 -2.20
N HIS A 86 -7.42 -11.43 -3.47
CA HIS A 86 -7.78 -10.58 -4.60
C HIS A 86 -8.95 -11.18 -5.39
N GLU A 87 -10.18 -11.02 -4.90
CA GLU A 87 -11.36 -11.70 -5.46
C GLU A 87 -11.60 -11.43 -6.96
N SER A 88 -11.31 -10.21 -7.42
CA SER A 88 -11.62 -9.79 -8.78
C SER A 88 -10.70 -8.68 -9.27
N LEU A 89 -10.84 -8.32 -10.55
CA LEU A 89 -10.25 -7.13 -11.14
C LEU A 89 -10.90 -5.89 -10.54
N SER A 90 -10.30 -5.41 -9.45
CA SER A 90 -10.67 -4.17 -8.78
C SER A 90 -9.39 -3.46 -8.34
N SER A 91 -9.46 -2.14 -8.22
CA SER A 91 -8.33 -1.37 -7.72
C SER A 91 -8.03 -1.81 -6.27
N PHE A 92 -6.78 -2.18 -6.04
CA PHE A 92 -6.31 -2.59 -4.73
C PHE A 92 -6.05 -1.36 -3.88
N HIS A 93 -6.58 -1.40 -2.66
CA HIS A 93 -6.46 -0.31 -1.69
C HIS A 93 -5.50 -0.73 -0.57
N LEU A 94 -4.49 0.08 -0.33
CA LEU A 94 -3.50 -0.17 0.70
C LEU A 94 -3.27 1.10 1.50
N SER A 95 -3.38 1.03 2.84
CA SER A 95 -3.03 2.15 3.71
C SER A 95 -1.69 1.89 4.38
N ILE A 96 -0.69 2.74 4.09
CA ILE A 96 0.65 2.67 4.68
C ILE A 96 1.13 4.07 5.11
N PRO A 97 1.95 4.19 6.16
CA PRO A 97 2.59 5.46 6.52
C PRO A 97 3.57 5.93 5.44
N PRO A 98 3.75 7.25 5.26
CA PRO A 98 4.74 7.83 4.35
C PRO A 98 6.16 7.85 4.95
N ASP A 99 6.59 6.73 5.55
CA ASP A 99 7.81 6.62 6.36
C ASP A 99 9.10 6.38 5.57
N GLY A 100 9.03 6.35 4.24
CA GLY A 100 10.18 6.11 3.35
C GLY A 100 10.72 4.69 3.40
N ILE A 101 10.02 3.74 4.02
CA ILE A 101 10.38 2.33 4.01
C ILE A 101 9.77 1.64 2.79
N VAL A 102 10.52 0.71 2.22
CA VAL A 102 10.01 -0.12 1.12
C VAL A 102 9.06 -1.17 1.67
N TYR A 103 7.84 -1.14 1.17
CA TYR A 103 6.85 -2.17 1.34
C TYR A 103 6.90 -3.11 0.14
N ARG A 104 6.79 -4.41 0.40
CA ARG A 104 6.77 -5.42 -0.65
C ARG A 104 5.48 -6.24 -0.58
N LEU A 105 4.68 -6.18 -1.62
CA LEU A 105 3.55 -7.07 -1.80
C LEU A 105 4.03 -8.27 -2.62
N VAL A 106 3.94 -9.47 -2.07
CA VAL A 106 4.46 -10.71 -2.67
C VAL A 106 3.29 -11.66 -2.91
N LEU A 107 3.18 -12.22 -4.11
CA LEU A 107 2.17 -13.24 -4.39
C LEU A 107 2.45 -14.48 -3.54
N ASP A 108 1.45 -14.97 -2.81
CA ASP A 108 1.58 -16.25 -2.11
C ASP A 108 1.55 -17.37 -3.16
N GLU A 109 2.55 -18.24 -3.18
CA GLU A 109 2.54 -19.40 -4.08
C GLU A 109 1.41 -20.36 -3.67
N ASP A 110 0.70 -20.91 -4.66
CA ASP A 110 -0.33 -21.93 -4.43
C ASP A 110 0.35 -23.16 -3.80
N MET A 111 0.13 -23.38 -2.49
CA MET A 111 0.61 -24.58 -1.78
C MET A 111 -0.08 -25.86 -2.28
#